data_AF-A0A7X5ITB9-F1
#
_entry.id   AF-A0A7X5ITB9-F1
#
_cell.length_a   1.000
_cell.length_b   1.000
_cell.length_c   1.000
_cell.angle_alpha   90.00
_cell.angle_beta   90.00
_cell.angle_gamma   90.00
#
_symmetry.space_group_name_H-M   'P 1'
#
loop_
_entity.id
_entity.type
_entity.pdbx_description
1 polymer ?
#
loop_
_entity_poly.entity_id
_entity_poly.type
_entity_poly.pdbx_seq_one_letter_code
_entity_poly.pdbx_strand_id
1 'polypeptide(L)'
;MKKLKKCGKSGETLVEVMVCALLFLMMAAVMQGAISFGTNAQHKSAQIRETNAKICRNLRTMGTEDNGNATYTFKAVSMDGSTEGTEELFIIDVPLGKKSVSYQDGQGNSQTTDFYLYNPVAGGTGGGNP
;
A
#
# COMPACT_ATOMS: atom_id res chain seq x y z
N MET A 1 -0.61 40.12 -76.68
CA MET A 1 0.12 39.30 -75.70
C MET A 1 -0.52 39.47 -74.32
N LYS A 2 -1.28 38.49 -73.82
CA LYS A 2 -1.86 38.53 -72.46
C LYS A 2 -0.99 37.68 -71.54
N LYS A 3 -0.30 38.31 -70.58
CA LYS A 3 0.49 37.60 -69.57
C LYS A 3 -0.46 36.95 -68.57
N LEU A 4 -0.48 35.61 -68.52
CA LEU A 4 -1.13 34.89 -67.43
C LEU A 4 -0.34 35.15 -66.14
N LYS A 5 -1.01 35.76 -65.17
CA LYS A 5 -0.49 36.01 -63.83
C LYS A 5 -0.31 34.64 -63.15
N LYS A 6 0.94 34.21 -62.96
CA LYS A 6 1.26 32.96 -62.28
C LYS A 6 0.88 33.13 -60.80
N CYS A 7 -0.25 32.55 -60.38
CA CYS A 7 -0.62 32.45 -58.97
C CYS A 7 0.21 31.31 -58.35
N GLY A 8 1.43 31.64 -57.92
CA GLY A 8 2.33 30.68 -57.28
C GLY A 8 2.20 30.74 -55.76
N LYS A 9 1.34 29.90 -55.19
CA LYS A 9 1.36 29.51 -53.76
C LYS A 9 1.42 27.99 -53.59
N SER A 10 1.92 27.27 -54.59
CA SER A 10 1.84 25.81 -54.69
C SER A 10 2.88 25.05 -53.84
N GLY A 11 3.31 25.61 -52.72
CA GLY A 11 4.33 25.01 -51.84
C GLY A 11 4.10 25.21 -50.33
N GLU A 12 3.19 26.10 -49.92
CA GLU A 12 2.89 26.36 -48.50
C GLU A 12 2.02 25.25 -47.89
N THR A 13 1.17 24.58 -48.68
CA THR A 13 0.19 23.60 -48.18
C THR A 13 0.77 22.20 -47.93
N LEU A 14 1.79 21.77 -48.68
CA LEU A 14 2.33 20.42 -48.53
C LEU A 14 3.13 20.29 -47.22
N VAL A 15 3.98 21.28 -46.93
CA VAL A 15 4.74 21.31 -45.67
C VAL A 15 3.80 21.46 -44.48
N GLU A 16 2.79 22.32 -44.58
CA GLU A 16 1.81 22.53 -43.52
C GLU A 16 1.01 21.24 -43.22
N VAL A 17 0.55 20.52 -44.26
CA VAL A 17 -0.13 19.23 -44.10
C VAL A 17 0.80 18.17 -43.53
N MET A 18 2.07 18.12 -43.93
CA MET A 18 3.07 17.20 -43.36
C MET A 18 3.33 17.48 -41.88
N VAL A 19 3.43 18.75 -41.50
CA VAL A 19 3.62 19.15 -40.09
C VAL A 19 2.37 18.83 -39.27
N CYS A 20 1.16 19.10 -39.78
CA CYS A 20 -0.08 18.73 -39.11
C CYS A 20 -0.20 17.21 -38.93
N ALA A 21 0.14 16.42 -39.94
CA ALA A 21 0.13 14.96 -39.86
C ALA A 21 1.15 14.45 -38.82
N LEU A 22 2.36 15.02 -38.77
CA LEU A 22 3.37 14.68 -37.78
C LEU A 22 2.89 15.00 -36.35
N LEU A 23 2.34 16.19 -36.12
CA LEU A 23 1.81 16.61 -34.81
C LEU A 23 0.64 15.72 -34.37
N PHE A 24 -0.25 15.36 -35.29
CA PHE A 24 -1.35 14.46 -35.02
C PHE A 24 -0.86 13.07 -34.58
N LEU A 25 0.12 12.50 -35.30
CA LEU A 25 0.70 11.21 -34.94
C LEU A 25 1.43 11.24 -33.60
N MET A 26 2.14 12.32 -33.29
CA MET A 26 2.77 12.50 -31.97
C MET A 26 1.72 12.56 -30.85
N MET A 27 0.63 13.30 -31.03
CA MET A 27 -0.47 13.33 -30.05
C MET A 27 -1.15 11.97 -29.91
N ALA A 28 -1.36 11.24 -31.01
CA ALA A 28 -1.92 9.89 -30.99
C ALA A 28 -1.02 8.91 -30.21
N ALA A 29 0.31 8.98 -30.41
CA ALA A 29 1.27 8.17 -29.68
C ALA A 29 1.26 8.48 -28.17
N VAL A 30 1.24 9.77 -27.79
CA VAL A 30 1.15 10.18 -26.38
C VAL A 30 -0.16 9.71 -25.75
N MET A 31 -1.29 9.81 -26.48
CA MET A 31 -2.59 9.37 -26.01
C MET A 31 -2.63 7.84 -25.77
N GLN A 32 -2.04 7.05 -26.66
CA GLN A 32 -1.90 5.60 -26.46
C GLN A 32 -1.06 5.28 -25.22
N GLY A 33 0.04 6.02 -24.99
CA GLY A 33 0.84 5.90 -23.78
C GLY A 33 0.05 6.22 -22.50
N ALA A 34 -0.72 7.31 -22.52
CA ALA A 34 -1.56 7.72 -21.38
C ALA A 34 -2.68 6.72 -21.07
N ILE A 35 -3.34 6.18 -22.10
CA ILE A 35 -4.38 5.15 -21.95
C ILE A 35 -3.76 3.89 -21.35
N SER A 36 -2.65 3.41 -21.89
CA SER A 36 -1.93 2.22 -21.39
C SER A 36 -1.53 2.38 -19.92
N PHE A 37 -1.00 3.54 -19.55
CA PHE A 37 -0.66 3.83 -18.15
C PHE A 37 -1.91 3.84 -17.26
N GLY A 38 -2.97 4.52 -17.68
CA GLY A 38 -4.22 4.61 -16.92
C GLY A 38 -4.88 3.25 -16.70
N THR A 39 -4.98 2.43 -17.75
CA THR A 39 -5.57 1.08 -17.65
C THR A 39 -4.71 0.15 -16.79
N ASN A 40 -3.38 0.19 -16.93
CA ASN A 40 -2.48 -0.60 -16.10
C ASN A 40 -2.54 -0.18 -14.62
N ALA A 41 -2.62 1.12 -14.34
CA ALA A 41 -2.77 1.63 -12.98
C ALA A 41 -4.11 1.20 -12.35
N GLN A 42 -5.20 1.22 -13.12
CA GLN A 42 -6.49 0.71 -12.67
C GLN A 42 -6.44 -0.79 -12.39
N HIS A 43 -5.86 -1.58 -13.30
CA HIS A 43 -5.72 -3.02 -13.12
C HIS A 43 -4.89 -3.35 -11.88
N LYS A 44 -3.73 -2.71 -11.70
CA LYS A 44 -2.88 -2.88 -10.51
C LYS A 44 -3.60 -2.49 -9.22
N SER A 45 -4.39 -1.42 -9.26
CA SER A 45 -5.19 -0.99 -8.10
C SER A 45 -6.28 -2.01 -7.74
N ALA A 46 -6.97 -2.57 -8.73
CA ALA A 46 -7.97 -3.61 -8.53
C ALA A 46 -7.32 -4.88 -7.94
N GLN A 47 -6.17 -5.29 -8.49
CA GLN A 47 -5.42 -6.43 -8.02
C GLN A 47 -4.97 -6.28 -6.55
N ILE A 48 -4.44 -5.12 -6.16
CA ILE A 48 -4.07 -4.85 -4.74
C ILE A 48 -5.30 -4.96 -3.82
N ARG A 49 -6.45 -4.40 -4.22
CA ARG A 49 -7.68 -4.48 -3.42
C ARG A 49 -8.14 -5.92 -3.25
N GLU A 50 -8.08 -6.72 -4.31
CA GLU A 50 -8.45 -8.13 -4.26
C GLU A 50 -7.50 -8.93 -3.35
N THR A 51 -6.19 -8.74 -3.50
CA THR A 51 -5.18 -9.39 -2.67
C THR A 51 -5.34 -9.01 -1.20
N ASN A 52 -5.52 -7.73 -0.89
CA ASN A 52 -5.77 -7.27 0.48
C ASN A 52 -7.04 -7.88 1.07
N ALA A 53 -8.12 -7.97 0.30
CA ALA A 53 -9.35 -8.63 0.74
C ALA A 53 -9.13 -10.13 1.03
N LYS A 54 -8.31 -10.82 0.23
CA LYS A 54 -7.90 -12.22 0.51
C LYS A 54 -7.09 -12.32 1.79
N ILE A 55 -6.07 -11.46 1.98
CA ILE A 55 -5.25 -11.41 3.20
C ILE A 55 -6.14 -11.20 4.44
N CYS A 56 -7.04 -10.22 4.41
CA CYS A 56 -7.94 -9.95 5.53
C CYS A 56 -8.89 -11.11 5.84
N ARG A 57 -9.42 -11.80 4.82
CA ARG A 57 -10.25 -12.99 5.02
C ARG A 57 -9.45 -14.12 5.66
N ASN A 58 -8.27 -14.41 5.12
CA ASN A 58 -7.38 -15.45 5.62
C ASN A 58 -6.96 -15.15 7.07
N LEU A 59 -6.61 -13.90 7.39
CA LEU A 59 -6.22 -13.46 8.73
C LEU A 59 -7.32 -13.71 9.79
N ARG A 60 -8.59 -13.56 9.41
CA ARG A 60 -9.73 -13.81 10.30
C ARG A 60 -9.90 -15.29 10.62
N THR A 61 -9.68 -16.17 9.65
CA THR A 61 -9.88 -17.61 9.80
C THR A 61 -8.66 -18.36 10.31
N MET A 62 -7.46 -17.77 10.20
CA MET A 62 -6.24 -18.39 10.70
C MET A 62 -6.21 -18.45 12.23
N GLY A 63 -5.76 -19.58 12.74
CA GLY A 63 -5.37 -19.74 14.14
C GLY A 63 -4.21 -18.81 14.48
N THR A 64 -4.11 -18.46 15.75
CA THR A 64 -2.94 -17.76 16.27
C THR A 64 -1.89 -18.78 16.67
N GLU A 65 -0.66 -18.58 16.19
CA GLU A 65 0.53 -19.31 16.65
C GLU A 65 1.04 -18.69 17.95
N ASP A 66 1.54 -19.52 18.84
CA ASP A 66 2.26 -19.05 20.02
C ASP A 66 3.58 -18.37 19.61
N ASN A 67 3.84 -17.20 20.17
CA ASN A 67 5.02 -16.39 19.89
C ASN A 67 5.75 -15.97 21.18
N GLY A 68 5.57 -16.74 22.26
CA GLY A 68 6.19 -16.51 23.56
C GLY A 68 5.45 -15.48 24.40
N ASN A 69 6.13 -14.91 25.39
CA ASN A 69 5.53 -13.98 26.35
C ASN A 69 6.35 -12.69 26.43
N ALA A 70 5.67 -11.57 26.67
CA ALA A 70 6.28 -10.31 27.06
C ALA A 70 5.90 -9.98 28.50
N THR A 71 6.89 -9.63 29.31
CA THR A 71 6.70 -9.20 30.69
C THR A 71 6.73 -7.67 30.75
N TYR A 72 5.65 -7.07 31.27
CA TYR A 72 5.55 -5.63 31.51
C TYR A 72 5.61 -5.35 33.00
N THR A 73 6.61 -4.60 33.42
CA THR A 73 6.80 -4.18 34.82
C THR A 73 6.31 -2.75 35.00
N PHE A 74 5.43 -2.55 35.98
CA PHE A 74 4.89 -1.24 36.32
C PHE A 74 5.59 -0.70 37.57
N LYS A 75 6.15 0.50 37.47
CA LYS A 75 6.83 1.20 38.57
C LYS A 75 6.15 2.54 38.82
N ALA A 76 6.21 3.02 40.06
CA ALA A 76 5.78 4.37 40.38
C ALA A 76 6.72 5.38 39.72
N VAL A 77 6.21 6.52 39.30
CA VAL A 77 7.03 7.65 38.82
C VAL A 77 6.58 8.90 39.55
N SER A 78 7.50 9.82 39.81
CA SER A 78 7.18 11.14 40.37
C SER A 78 6.16 11.87 39.48
N MET A 79 5.42 12.83 40.07
CA MET A 79 4.35 13.56 39.38
C MET A 79 4.81 14.27 38.09
N ASP A 80 6.07 14.69 38.05
CA ASP A 80 6.72 15.35 36.92
C ASP A 80 7.41 14.38 35.95
N GLY A 81 7.36 13.07 36.21
CA GLY A 81 7.96 12.04 35.35
C GLY A 81 9.47 11.87 35.50
N SER A 82 10.13 12.62 36.39
CA SER A 82 11.59 12.74 36.43
C SER A 82 12.30 11.65 37.23
N THR A 83 11.61 11.06 38.21
CA THR A 83 12.17 10.04 39.11
C THR A 83 11.32 8.79 39.06
N GLU A 84 11.91 7.68 38.58
CA GLU A 84 11.30 6.36 38.68
C GLU A 84 11.51 5.80 40.10
N GLY A 85 10.45 5.24 40.68
CA GLY A 85 10.50 4.51 41.94
C GLY A 85 11.28 3.21 41.77
N THR A 86 11.99 2.80 42.83
CA THR A 86 12.80 1.57 42.82
C THR A 86 11.96 0.29 42.92
N GLU A 87 10.77 0.39 43.49
CA GLU A 87 9.87 -0.75 43.70
C GLU A 87 8.99 -1.04 42.48
N GLU A 88 8.87 -2.33 42.15
CA GLU A 88 7.94 -2.85 41.15
C GLU A 88 6.56 -2.96 41.79
N LEU A 89 5.58 -2.21 41.26
CA LEU A 89 4.22 -2.19 41.80
C LEU A 89 3.45 -3.45 41.40
N PHE A 90 3.51 -3.82 40.13
CA PHE A 90 2.97 -5.08 39.63
C PHE A 90 3.57 -5.43 38.27
N ILE A 91 3.49 -6.71 37.94
CA ILE A 91 4.02 -7.29 36.71
C ILE A 91 2.88 -7.95 35.95
N ILE A 92 2.83 -7.72 34.63
CA ILE A 92 1.87 -8.34 33.73
C ILE A 92 2.64 -9.17 32.71
N ASP A 93 2.41 -10.48 32.72
CA ASP A 93 2.87 -11.37 31.66
C ASP A 93 1.81 -11.47 30.57
N VAL A 94 2.16 -11.03 29.37
CA VAL A 94 1.28 -11.02 28.22
C VAL A 94 1.73 -12.08 27.22
N PRO A 95 0.92 -13.11 26.94
CA PRO A 95 1.23 -14.05 25.88
C PRO A 95 1.15 -13.34 24.53
N LEU A 96 2.15 -13.56 23.69
CA LEU A 96 2.25 -13.02 22.35
C LEU A 96 1.77 -14.08 21.36
N GLY A 97 1.03 -13.60 20.37
CA GLY A 97 0.52 -14.38 19.27
C GLY A 97 1.07 -13.89 17.95
N LYS A 98 1.19 -14.79 16.99
CA LYS A 98 1.55 -14.47 15.61
C LYS A 98 0.57 -15.14 14.65
N LYS A 99 0.23 -14.46 13.57
CA LYS A 99 -0.50 -15.02 12.43
C LYS A 99 0.28 -14.78 11.15
N SER A 100 0.73 -15.85 10.51
CA SER A 100 1.47 -15.80 9.25
C SER A 100 0.53 -16.04 8.08
N VAL A 101 0.28 -15.00 7.27
CA VAL A 101 -0.65 -15.06 6.14
C VAL A 101 0.12 -15.19 4.83
N SER A 102 -0.04 -16.33 4.16
CA SER A 102 0.48 -16.49 2.80
C SER A 102 -0.51 -15.99 1.75
N TYR A 103 -0.01 -15.31 0.73
CA TYR A 103 -0.76 -14.81 -0.41
C TYR A 103 0.10 -14.79 -1.68
N GLN A 104 -0.52 -14.71 -2.86
CA GLN A 104 0.20 -14.48 -4.11
C GLN A 104 0.23 -12.99 -4.44
N ASP A 105 1.42 -12.48 -4.76
CA ASP A 105 1.58 -11.11 -5.20
C ASP A 105 1.06 -10.89 -6.63
N GLY A 106 1.22 -9.66 -7.12
CA GLY A 106 0.69 -9.30 -8.43
C GLY A 106 1.35 -10.02 -9.62
N GLN A 107 2.47 -10.72 -9.38
CA GLN A 107 3.28 -11.43 -10.35
C GLN A 107 3.15 -12.96 -10.19
N GLY A 108 2.31 -13.42 -9.26
CA GLY A 108 2.08 -14.84 -8.98
C GLY A 108 3.09 -15.47 -8.03
N ASN A 109 3.99 -14.70 -7.43
CA ASN A 109 4.93 -15.24 -6.45
C ASN A 109 4.25 -15.39 -5.10
N SER A 110 4.52 -16.50 -4.41
CA SER A 110 4.08 -16.69 -3.04
C SER A 110 4.85 -15.77 -2.09
N GLN A 111 4.11 -15.00 -1.30
CA GLN A 111 4.60 -14.12 -0.25
C GLN A 111 3.93 -14.49 1.06
N THR A 112 4.60 -14.16 2.17
CA THR A 112 4.05 -14.34 3.53
C THR A 112 4.18 -13.02 4.30
N THR A 113 3.15 -12.67 5.06
CA THR A 113 3.16 -11.52 5.97
C THR A 113 2.74 -11.94 7.36
N ASP A 114 3.54 -11.54 8.35
CA ASP A 114 3.31 -11.85 9.75
C ASP A 114 2.57 -10.70 10.46
N PHE A 115 1.54 -11.07 11.21
CA PHE A 115 0.79 -10.17 12.07
C PHE A 115 0.99 -10.58 13.52
N TYR A 116 1.53 -9.67 14.33
CA TYR A 116 1.71 -9.88 15.77
C TYR A 116 0.49 -9.38 16.54
N LEU A 117 0.08 -10.12 17.55
CA LEU A 117 -1.07 -9.80 18.39
C LEU A 117 -0.81 -10.22 19.84
N TYR A 118 -1.53 -9.60 20.77
CA TYR A 118 -1.53 -10.07 22.16
C TYR A 118 -2.60 -11.14 22.32
N ASN A 119 -2.21 -12.30 22.81
CA ASN A 119 -3.13 -13.37 23.14
C ASN A 119 -3.88 -13.03 24.44
N PRO A 120 -5.07 -13.60 24.66
CA PRO A 120 -5.79 -13.42 25.91
C PRO A 120 -4.94 -13.88 27.09
N VAL A 121 -4.80 -13.03 28.10
CA VAL A 121 -4.17 -13.40 29.37
C VAL A 121 -5.17 -14.31 30.10
N ALA A 122 -4.78 -15.54 30.39
CA ALA A 122 -5.61 -16.49 31.12
C ALA A 122 -5.73 -16.04 32.59
N GLY A 123 -6.80 -15.28 32.91
CA GLY A 123 -7.29 -15.05 34.27
C GLY A 123 -6.30 -14.39 35.24
N GLY A 124 -6.41 -13.06 35.40
CA GLY A 124 -5.76 -12.33 36.48
C GLY A 124 -6.59 -11.11 36.86
N THR A 125 -7.51 -11.29 37.79
CA THR A 125 -8.29 -10.21 38.42
C THR A 125 -7.33 -9.27 39.15
N GLY A 126 -6.84 -8.23 38.47
CA GLY A 126 -6.02 -7.16 39.04
C GLY A 126 -6.84 -6.20 39.91
N GLY A 127 -7.61 -6.74 40.84
CA GLY A 127 -8.39 -5.99 41.82
C GLY A 127 -8.02 -6.45 43.22
N GLY A 128 -6.92 -5.92 43.74
CA GLY A 128 -6.68 -5.94 45.19
C GLY A 128 -7.76 -5.10 45.86
N ASN A 129 -8.47 -5.70 46.83
CA ASN A 129 -9.45 -5.02 47.67
C ASN A 129 -8.76 -3.85 48.42
N PRO A 130 -9.45 -2.71 48.67
CA PRO A 130 -8.86 -1.51 49.27
C PRO A 130 -8.31 -1.73 50.68
#